data_AF-A0A383E115-F1
#
_entry.id   AF-A0A383E115-F1
#
_cell.length_a   1.000
_cell.length_b   1.000
_cell.length_c   1.000
_cell.angle_alpha   90.00
_cell.angle_beta   90.00
_cell.angle_gamma   90.00
#
_symmetry.space_group_name_H-M   'P 1'
#
loop_
_entity.id
_entity.type
_entity.pdbx_description
1 polymer ?
#
loop_
_entity_poly.entity_id
_entity_poly.type
_entity_poly.pdbx_seq_one_letter_code
_entity_poly.pdbx_strand_id
1 'polypeptide(L)'
;MQKNPLAAPGQDSAALGDFARHFRLQREAPQTLLVENVAAAFASLPYENLTKILKHDREGEVARRGPQEVISDHIRLGSGGTCFSLTAALLHVLRGLGLRAEPILADRHYGENTHCALLVWLNDQPHLLDPGYLVLKPLPLPGTEDLEQVVPTTFNELILRHREQGSKIELHTRQQ
;
A
#
# COMPACT_ATOMS: atom_id res chain seq x y z
N MET A 1 6.32 19.69 8.25
CA MET A 1 5.01 19.03 8.07
C MET A 1 4.68 18.99 6.59
N GLN A 2 4.69 17.82 5.96
CA GLN A 2 4.16 17.68 4.61
C GLN A 2 2.63 17.84 4.70
N LYS A 3 2.06 18.85 4.02
CA LYS A 3 0.66 19.28 4.18
C LYS A 3 -0.40 18.25 3.73
N ASN A 4 0.00 17.16 3.09
CA ASN A 4 -0.87 16.06 2.68
C ASN A 4 -0.01 14.77 2.53
N PRO A 5 -0.25 13.71 3.33
CA PRO A 5 0.52 12.45 3.22
C PRO A 5 0.26 11.69 1.92
N LEU A 6 -0.78 12.06 1.18
CA LEU A 6 -1.13 11.53 -0.13
C LEU A 6 -0.69 12.45 -1.27
N ALA A 7 0.05 13.54 -1.03
CA ALA A 7 0.58 14.34 -2.13
C ALA A 7 1.70 13.58 -2.86
N ALA A 8 1.85 13.81 -4.17
CA ALA A 8 3.02 13.32 -4.89
C ALA A 8 4.28 13.98 -4.31
N PRO A 9 5.28 13.20 -3.87
CA PRO A 9 6.53 13.77 -3.40
C PRO A 9 7.41 14.22 -4.56
N GLY A 10 8.34 15.13 -4.27
CA GLY A 10 9.48 15.34 -5.17
C GLY A 10 10.36 14.09 -5.25
N GLN A 11 11.07 13.93 -6.37
CA GLN A 11 11.98 12.79 -6.60
C GLN A 11 13.11 12.72 -5.55
N ASP A 12 13.46 13.84 -4.93
CA ASP A 12 14.46 13.95 -3.86
C ASP A 12 13.90 13.72 -2.44
N SER A 13 12.71 13.13 -2.33
CA SER A 13 12.11 12.84 -1.02
C SER A 13 13.02 11.94 -0.18
N ALA A 14 13.33 12.37 1.04
CA ALA A 14 14.09 11.60 2.02
C ALA A 14 13.54 10.17 2.18
N ALA A 15 12.21 10.02 2.25
CA ALA A 15 11.56 8.72 2.43
C ALA A 15 11.86 7.74 1.29
N LEU A 16 11.88 8.25 0.04
CA LEU A 16 12.20 7.45 -1.13
C LEU A 16 13.71 7.12 -1.17
N GLY A 17 14.55 8.10 -0.82
CA GLY A 17 16.00 7.90 -0.71
C GLY A 17 16.36 6.81 0.31
N ASP A 18 15.77 6.88 1.50
CA ASP A 18 15.99 5.94 2.59
C ASP A 18 15.47 4.54 2.24
N PHE A 19 14.23 4.45 1.71
CA PHE A 19 13.65 3.18 1.27
C PHE A 19 14.49 2.52 0.18
N ALA A 20 14.83 3.25 -0.89
CA ALA A 20 15.60 2.71 -2.00
C ALA A 20 17.00 2.25 -1.58
N ARG A 21 17.65 3.00 -0.68
CA ARG A 21 18.97 2.63 -0.16
C ARG A 21 18.90 1.38 0.71
N HIS A 22 17.94 1.31 1.62
CA HIS A 22 17.79 0.18 2.54
C HIS A 22 17.50 -1.13 1.79
N PHE A 23 16.55 -1.09 0.85
CA PHE A 23 16.14 -2.26 0.07
C PHE A 23 16.94 -2.47 -1.23
N ARG A 24 17.94 -1.63 -1.49
CA ARG A 24 18.80 -1.69 -2.69
C ARG A 24 17.98 -1.73 -3.99
N LEU A 25 16.97 -0.87 -4.10
CA LEU A 25 16.09 -0.82 -5.25
C LEU A 25 16.85 -0.43 -6.53
N GLN A 26 16.62 -1.18 -7.61
CA GLN A 26 17.05 -0.82 -8.95
C GLN A 26 16.01 0.11 -9.59
N ARG A 27 16.30 1.41 -9.65
CA ARG A 27 15.33 2.44 -10.08
C ARG A 27 15.15 2.48 -11.60
N GLU A 28 16.14 1.99 -12.34
CA GLU A 28 16.19 1.97 -13.80
C GLU A 28 15.57 0.68 -14.39
N ALA A 29 14.94 -0.16 -13.56
CA ALA A 29 14.25 -1.36 -14.02
C ALA A 29 13.01 -1.01 -14.86
N PRO A 30 12.59 -1.91 -15.78
CA PRO A 30 11.29 -1.78 -16.46
C PRO A 30 10.15 -1.59 -15.47
N GLN A 31 9.13 -0.80 -15.85
CA GLN A 31 8.06 -0.36 -14.95
C GLN A 31 7.44 -1.48 -14.12
N THR A 32 7.08 -2.61 -14.74
CA THR A 32 6.50 -3.78 -14.07
C THR A 32 7.46 -4.36 -13.04
N LEU A 33 8.73 -4.57 -13.42
CA LEU A 33 9.74 -5.12 -12.52
C LEU A 33 10.05 -4.15 -11.36
N LEU A 34 10.04 -2.85 -11.62
CA LEU A 34 10.21 -1.83 -10.58
C LEU A 34 9.07 -1.89 -9.55
N VAL A 35 7.82 -2.01 -10.00
CA VAL A 35 6.66 -2.15 -9.11
C VAL A 35 6.74 -3.43 -8.30
N GLU A 36 7.08 -4.57 -8.92
CA GLU A 36 7.26 -5.84 -8.23
C GLU A 36 8.37 -5.78 -7.18
N ASN A 37 9.52 -5.16 -7.51
CA ASN A 37 10.62 -4.96 -6.58
C ASN A 37 10.23 -4.09 -5.39
N VAL A 38 9.47 -3.01 -5.63
CA VAL A 38 8.96 -2.15 -4.56
C VAL A 38 8.00 -2.91 -3.66
N ALA A 39 7.05 -3.65 -4.25
CA ALA A 39 6.07 -4.42 -3.49
C ALA A 39 6.73 -5.55 -2.69
N ALA A 40 7.71 -6.25 -3.27
CA ALA A 40 8.50 -7.28 -2.58
C ALA A 40 9.32 -6.69 -1.42
N ALA A 41 9.92 -5.51 -1.60
CA ALA A 41 10.59 -4.80 -0.50
C ALA A 41 9.59 -4.42 0.61
N PHE A 42 8.42 -3.91 0.23
CA PHE A 42 7.37 -3.53 1.17
C PHE A 42 6.78 -4.72 1.95
N ALA A 43 6.90 -5.94 1.43
CA ALA A 43 6.51 -7.19 2.11
C ALA A 43 7.16 -7.37 3.47
N SER A 44 8.35 -6.79 3.65
CA SER A 44 9.11 -6.91 4.89
C SER A 44 8.59 -6.01 6.01
N LEU A 45 7.74 -5.02 5.70
CA LEU A 45 7.14 -4.14 6.70
C LEU A 45 5.96 -4.87 7.37
N PRO A 46 6.00 -5.10 8.69
CA PRO A 46 4.90 -5.79 9.36
C PRO A 46 3.57 -5.03 9.28
N TYR A 47 2.47 -5.76 9.21
CA TYR A 47 1.16 -5.20 9.54
C TYR A 47 0.98 -5.21 11.06
N GLU A 48 0.84 -4.05 11.67
CA GLU A 48 0.72 -3.90 13.12
C GLU A 48 0.01 -2.60 13.54
N ASN A 49 -0.41 -2.53 14.79
CA ASN A 49 -1.05 -1.33 15.37
C ASN A 49 -0.34 -0.81 16.64
N LEU A 50 0.75 -1.44 17.09
CA LEU A 50 1.51 -1.03 18.28
C LEU A 50 2.11 0.37 18.10
N THR A 51 2.71 0.68 16.96
CA THR A 51 3.27 2.01 16.70
C THR A 51 2.18 3.08 16.71
N LYS A 52 1.00 2.76 16.20
CA LYS A 52 -0.19 3.64 16.26
C LYS A 52 -0.62 3.86 17.70
N ILE A 53 -0.71 2.80 18.51
CA ILE A 53 -1.09 2.88 19.92
C ILE A 53 -0.09 3.75 20.70
N LEU A 54 1.21 3.50 20.56
CA LEU A 54 2.27 4.27 21.23
C LEU A 54 2.31 5.74 20.80
N LYS A 55 2.01 6.03 19.54
CA LYS A 55 1.91 7.42 19.07
C LYS A 55 0.64 8.10 19.59
N HIS A 56 -0.50 7.41 19.56
CA HIS A 56 -1.77 7.91 20.06
C HIS A 56 -1.72 8.21 21.57
N ASP A 57 -1.07 7.35 22.35
CA ASP A 57 -0.85 7.59 23.79
C ASP A 57 -0.11 8.91 24.06
N ARG A 58 0.83 9.28 23.18
CA ARG A 58 1.63 10.51 23.30
C ARG A 58 0.99 11.76 22.69
N GLU A 59 0.26 11.60 21.59
CA GLU A 59 -0.18 12.71 20.72
C GLU A 59 -1.71 12.80 20.54
N GLY A 60 -2.49 11.82 21.00
CA GLY A 60 -3.94 11.78 20.84
C GLY A 60 -4.40 11.65 19.39
N GLU A 61 -5.51 12.33 19.04
CA GLU A 61 -6.20 12.16 17.75
C GLU A 61 -5.38 12.60 16.52
N VAL A 62 -4.32 13.39 16.70
CA VAL A 62 -3.44 13.84 15.62
C VAL A 62 -2.32 12.84 15.29
N ALA A 63 -2.26 11.69 15.98
CA ALA A 63 -1.24 10.65 15.87
C ALA A 63 -1.22 9.86 14.54
N ARG A 64 -1.15 10.58 13.41
CA ARG A 64 -1.01 9.99 12.08
C ARG A 64 0.47 9.75 11.78
N ARG A 65 0.79 8.56 11.28
CA ARG A 65 2.15 8.21 10.84
C ARG A 65 2.29 8.46 9.34
N GLY A 66 3.22 9.33 8.97
CA GLY A 66 3.49 9.68 7.57
C GLY A 66 4.53 8.77 6.91
N PRO A 67 4.73 8.87 5.58
CA PRO A 67 5.67 8.02 4.83
C PRO A 67 7.08 7.97 5.40
N GLN A 68 7.70 9.13 5.69
CA GLN A 68 9.04 9.21 6.27
C GLN A 68 9.12 8.48 7.62
N GLU A 69 8.12 8.67 8.49
CA GLU A 69 8.10 8.07 9.82
C GLU A 69 7.99 6.55 9.73
N VAL A 70 7.06 6.03 8.92
CA VAL A 70 6.89 4.58 8.71
C VAL A 70 8.18 3.94 8.19
N ILE A 71 8.79 4.53 7.16
CA ILE A 71 10.00 4.00 6.54
C ILE A 71 11.19 4.07 7.50
N SER A 72 11.43 5.22 8.14
CA SER A 72 12.57 5.38 9.05
C SER A 72 12.45 4.53 10.31
N ASP A 73 11.26 4.37 10.89
CA ASP A 73 11.05 3.48 12.03
C ASP A 73 11.18 2.01 11.63
N HIS A 74 10.76 1.61 10.42
CA HIS A 74 11.02 0.26 9.93
C HIS A 74 12.53 0.00 9.84
N ILE A 75 13.28 0.88 9.19
CA ILE A 75 14.74 0.75 9.04
C ILE A 75 15.44 0.67 10.40
N ARG A 76 14.97 1.44 11.39
CA ARG A 76 15.61 1.53 12.71
C ARG A 76 15.19 0.41 13.68
N LEU A 77 13.92 0.01 13.66
CA LEU A 77 13.28 -0.81 14.69
C LEU A 77 12.62 -2.09 14.14
N GLY A 78 12.59 -2.28 12.83
CA GLY A 78 11.80 -3.35 12.20
C GLY A 78 10.29 -3.15 12.32
N SER A 79 9.84 -1.94 12.68
CA SER A 79 8.42 -1.66 12.91
C SER A 79 7.61 -1.69 11.61
N GLY A 80 6.30 -1.77 11.76
CA GLY A 80 5.34 -1.83 10.66
C GLY A 80 4.39 -0.65 10.62
N GLY A 81 3.14 -0.92 10.23
CA GLY A 81 2.04 0.02 10.33
C GLY A 81 0.68 -0.60 10.07
N THR A 82 -0.37 0.22 10.10
CA THR A 82 -1.73 -0.17 9.72
C THR A 82 -1.95 0.03 8.21
N CYS A 83 -3.08 -0.45 7.69
CA CYS A 83 -3.45 -0.30 6.28
C CYS A 83 -3.29 1.15 5.78
N PHE A 84 -3.79 2.16 6.51
CA PHE A 84 -3.66 3.56 6.11
C PHE A 84 -2.21 4.05 6.05
N SER A 85 -1.40 3.77 7.08
CA SER A 85 -0.02 4.24 7.11
C SER A 85 0.88 3.52 6.11
N LEU A 86 0.67 2.21 5.92
CA LEU A 86 1.42 1.41 4.95
C LEU A 86 1.05 1.81 3.52
N THR A 87 -0.25 1.96 3.22
CA THR A 87 -0.70 2.40 1.90
C THR A 87 -0.22 3.81 1.58
N ALA A 88 -0.26 4.75 2.53
CA ALA A 88 0.29 6.09 2.32
C ALA A 88 1.82 6.06 2.05
N ALA A 89 2.56 5.24 2.79
CA ALA A 89 4.00 5.10 2.59
C ALA A 89 4.35 4.43 1.25
N LEU A 90 3.63 3.38 0.86
CA LEU A 90 3.82 2.72 -0.44
C LEU A 90 3.47 3.64 -1.61
N LEU A 91 2.34 4.34 -1.51
CA LEU A 91 1.90 5.34 -2.49
C LEU A 91 2.95 6.42 -2.70
N HIS A 92 3.54 6.91 -1.60
CA HIS A 92 4.61 7.91 -1.63
C HIS A 92 5.85 7.40 -2.35
N VAL A 93 6.27 6.17 -2.10
CA VAL A 93 7.40 5.53 -2.79
C VAL A 93 7.11 5.40 -4.29
N LEU A 94 5.96 4.84 -4.67
CA LEU A 94 5.59 4.63 -6.07
C LEU A 94 5.53 5.96 -6.84
N ARG A 95 4.85 6.97 -6.30
CA ARG A 95 4.76 8.30 -6.93
C ARG A 95 6.12 9.00 -7.01
N GLY A 96 6.97 8.84 -5.98
CA GLY A 96 8.32 9.39 -6.00
C GLY A 96 9.23 8.77 -7.06
N LEU A 97 8.96 7.52 -7.46
CA LEU A 97 9.59 6.85 -8.61
C LEU A 97 9.00 7.28 -9.96
N GLY A 98 8.06 8.24 -9.98
CA GLY A 98 7.38 8.69 -11.20
C GLY A 98 6.27 7.76 -11.67
N LEU A 99 5.86 6.77 -10.87
CA LEU A 99 4.80 5.85 -11.23
C LEU A 99 3.43 6.47 -10.95
N ARG A 100 2.49 6.27 -11.88
CA ARG A 100 1.08 6.61 -11.66
C ARG A 100 0.47 5.62 -10.68
N ALA A 101 0.08 6.13 -9.52
CA ALA A 101 -0.61 5.36 -8.48
C ALA A 101 -1.63 6.23 -7.74
N GLU A 102 -2.73 5.63 -7.28
CA GLU A 102 -3.82 6.29 -6.57
C GLU A 102 -4.27 5.46 -5.38
N PRO A 103 -4.57 6.08 -4.22
CA PRO A 103 -5.15 5.35 -3.09
C PRO A 103 -6.62 5.01 -3.41
N ILE A 104 -7.07 3.87 -2.89
CA ILE A 104 -8.47 3.48 -2.91
C ILE A 104 -8.94 3.12 -1.50
N LEU A 105 -10.23 3.27 -1.28
CA LEU A 105 -10.92 2.67 -0.14
C LEU A 105 -11.59 1.39 -0.62
N ALA A 106 -11.60 0.39 0.24
CA ALA A 106 -12.24 -0.89 -0.02
C ALA A 106 -13.10 -1.29 1.17
N ASP A 107 -14.15 -2.04 0.86
CA ASP A 107 -15.07 -2.56 1.85
C ASP A 107 -14.51 -3.82 2.49
N ARG A 108 -14.66 -3.94 3.80
CA ARG A 108 -14.48 -5.20 4.52
C ARG A 108 -15.83 -5.73 4.95
N HIS A 109 -15.87 -6.97 5.45
CA HIS A 109 -17.13 -7.66 5.75
C HIS A 109 -17.95 -6.91 6.82
N TYR A 110 -17.26 -6.13 7.66
CA TYR A 110 -17.85 -5.42 8.78
C TYR A 110 -18.09 -3.93 8.52
N GLY A 111 -17.92 -3.43 7.28
CA GLY A 111 -18.30 -2.05 6.95
C GLY A 111 -17.66 -1.48 5.69
N GLU A 112 -18.35 -0.47 5.15
CA GLU A 112 -17.93 0.30 3.97
C GLU A 112 -16.69 1.16 4.26
N ASN A 113 -15.81 1.28 3.27
CA ASN A 113 -14.62 2.15 3.33
C ASN A 113 -13.72 1.91 4.56
N THR A 114 -13.71 0.69 5.08
CA THR A 114 -12.96 0.32 6.30
C THR A 114 -11.55 -0.18 6.02
N HIS A 115 -11.16 -0.28 4.75
CA HIS A 115 -9.83 -0.68 4.31
C HIS A 115 -9.26 0.30 3.29
N CYS A 116 -7.94 0.36 3.21
CA CYS A 116 -7.24 1.19 2.25
C CYS A 116 -6.17 0.38 1.53
N ALA A 117 -6.21 0.42 0.21
CA ALA A 117 -5.25 -0.18 -0.70
C ALA A 117 -4.87 0.87 -1.77
N LEU A 118 -4.15 0.49 -2.82
CA LEU A 118 -3.85 1.40 -3.92
C LEU A 118 -3.93 0.73 -5.28
N LEU A 119 -4.13 1.56 -6.30
CA LEU A 119 -3.97 1.19 -7.69
C LEU A 119 -2.64 1.71 -8.21
N VAL A 120 -1.98 0.93 -9.06
CA VAL A 120 -0.83 1.33 -9.85
C VAL A 120 -1.11 1.01 -11.31
N TRP A 121 -0.77 1.93 -12.22
CA TRP A 121 -0.98 1.72 -13.65
C TRP A 121 0.28 1.13 -14.27
N LEU A 122 0.13 -0.05 -14.89
CA LEU A 122 1.17 -0.72 -15.66
C LEU A 122 0.66 -0.86 -17.09
N ASN A 123 1.39 -0.30 -18.07
CA ASN A 123 0.94 -0.28 -19.48
C ASN A 123 -0.51 0.20 -19.64
N ASP A 124 -0.84 1.31 -18.97
CA ASP A 124 -2.19 1.91 -18.90
C ASP A 124 -3.31 1.05 -18.28
N GLN A 125 -2.99 -0.14 -17.77
CA GLN A 125 -3.94 -1.00 -17.07
C GLN A 125 -3.82 -0.84 -15.54
N PRO A 126 -4.93 -0.60 -14.81
CA PRO A 126 -4.90 -0.51 -13.36
C PRO A 126 -4.66 -1.88 -12.71
N HIS A 127 -3.76 -1.90 -11.74
CA HIS A 127 -3.47 -3.07 -10.93
C HIS A 127 -3.59 -2.73 -9.44
N LEU A 128 -4.22 -3.61 -8.67
CA LEU A 128 -4.33 -3.51 -7.23
C LEU A 128 -3.02 -3.94 -6.56
N LEU A 129 -2.58 -3.14 -5.57
CA LEU A 129 -1.59 -3.50 -4.58
C LEU A 129 -2.14 -3.19 -3.18
N ASP A 130 -1.84 -4.07 -2.23
CA ASP A 130 -2.37 -3.95 -0.88
C ASP A 130 -1.38 -4.47 0.17
N PRO A 131 -0.62 -3.57 0.83
CA PRO A 131 0.30 -3.98 1.89
C PRO A 131 -0.45 -4.46 3.15
N GLY A 132 -1.72 -4.10 3.33
CA GLY A 132 -2.52 -4.50 4.48
C GLY A 132 -3.05 -5.93 4.42
N TYR A 133 -3.23 -6.48 3.22
CA TYR A 133 -3.57 -7.88 2.98
C TYR A 133 -2.44 -8.69 2.32
N LEU A 134 -1.22 -8.13 2.26
CA LEU A 134 -0.05 -8.76 1.65
C LEU A 134 -0.25 -9.11 0.16
N VAL A 135 -1.07 -8.34 -0.55
CA VAL A 135 -1.17 -8.40 -2.02
C VAL A 135 -0.03 -7.59 -2.62
N LEU A 136 1.10 -8.26 -2.80
CA LEU A 136 2.35 -7.63 -3.22
C LEU A 136 2.74 -8.00 -4.65
N LYS A 137 1.93 -8.84 -5.28
CA LYS A 137 1.93 -8.99 -6.74
C LYS A 137 0.83 -8.10 -7.29
N PRO A 138 1.11 -7.17 -8.23
CA PRO A 138 0.09 -6.34 -8.85
C PRO A 138 -1.02 -7.21 -9.46
N LEU A 139 -2.25 -7.06 -8.98
CA LEU A 139 -3.40 -7.81 -9.49
C LEU A 139 -4.15 -6.97 -10.51
N PRO A 140 -4.25 -7.40 -11.78
CA PRO A 140 -4.95 -6.61 -12.80
C PRO A 140 -6.43 -6.47 -12.43
N LEU A 141 -6.96 -5.25 -12.54
CA LEU A 141 -8.39 -5.00 -12.45
C LEU A 141 -8.99 -4.85 -13.85
N PRO A 142 -10.24 -5.29 -14.06
CA PRO A 142 -10.86 -5.37 -15.39
C PRO A 142 -11.46 -4.02 -15.85
N GLY A 143 -10.97 -2.89 -15.33
CA GLY A 143 -11.46 -1.56 -15.69
C GLY A 143 -12.88 -1.29 -15.21
N THR A 144 -13.89 -1.58 -16.03
CA THR A 144 -15.32 -1.34 -15.74
C THR A 144 -16.14 -2.63 -15.70
N GLU A 145 -15.52 -3.80 -15.84
CA GLU A 145 -16.27 -5.06 -15.76
C GLU A 145 -16.34 -5.55 -14.33
N ASP A 146 -17.40 -6.28 -13.99
CA ASP A 146 -17.47 -6.95 -12.69
C ASP A 146 -16.49 -8.12 -12.66
N LEU A 147 -15.75 -8.26 -11.56
CA LEU A 147 -14.83 -9.38 -11.33
C LEU A 147 -15.01 -9.92 -9.92
N GLU A 148 -14.94 -11.23 -9.79
CA GLU A 148 -14.69 -11.90 -8.53
C GLU A 148 -13.48 -12.82 -8.71
N GLN A 149 -12.44 -12.59 -7.91
CA GLN A 149 -11.20 -13.36 -7.96
C GLN A 149 -10.84 -13.85 -6.56
N VAL A 150 -10.49 -15.13 -6.47
CA VAL A 150 -9.88 -15.71 -5.26
C VAL A 150 -8.37 -15.72 -5.45
N VAL A 151 -7.66 -15.07 -4.53
CA VAL A 151 -6.21 -14.95 -4.52
C VAL A 151 -5.70 -15.75 -3.31
N PRO A 152 -5.05 -16.90 -3.54
CA PRO A 152 -4.51 -17.68 -2.44
C PRO A 152 -3.31 -16.95 -1.83
N THR A 153 -3.27 -16.86 -0.51
CA THR A 153 -2.09 -16.45 0.25
C THR A 153 -1.50 -17.64 1.00
N THR A 154 -0.42 -17.43 1.75
CA THR A 154 0.19 -18.48 2.59
C THR A 154 -0.74 -18.97 3.72
N PHE A 155 -1.67 -18.12 4.19
CA PHE A 155 -2.46 -18.41 5.41
C PHE A 155 -3.97 -18.38 5.21
N ASN A 156 -4.44 -17.71 4.16
CA ASN A 156 -5.86 -17.52 3.89
C ASN A 156 -6.10 -17.32 2.39
N GLU A 157 -7.37 -17.27 2.01
CA GLU A 157 -7.77 -16.83 0.68
C GLU A 157 -8.25 -15.38 0.76
N LEU A 158 -7.80 -14.55 -0.17
CA LEU A 158 -8.35 -13.22 -0.38
C LEU A 158 -9.39 -13.27 -1.48
N ILE A 159 -10.58 -12.79 -1.19
CA ILE A 159 -11.67 -12.59 -2.16
C ILE A 159 -11.62 -11.12 -2.55
N LEU A 160 -11.25 -10.86 -3.80
CA LEU A 160 -11.30 -9.56 -4.45
C LEU A 160 -12.58 -9.51 -5.30
N ARG A 161 -13.43 -8.52 -5.02
CA ARG A 161 -14.58 -8.20 -5.87
C ARG A 161 -14.45 -6.79 -6.41
N HIS A 162 -14.64 -6.68 -7.72
CA HIS A 162 -14.79 -5.43 -8.43
C HIS A 162 -16.24 -5.40 -8.91
N ARG A 163 -17.02 -4.43 -8.43
CA ARG A 163 -18.47 -4.37 -8.62
C ARG A 163 -18.87 -2.99 -9.14
N GLU A 164 -20.11 -2.91 -9.61
CA GLU A 164 -20.75 -1.64 -9.99
C GLU A 164 -19.94 -0.88 -11.04
N GLN A 165 -19.47 -1.59 -12.06
CA GLN A 165 -18.66 -1.00 -13.14
C GLN A 165 -17.36 -0.35 -12.64
N GLY A 166 -16.84 -0.82 -11.50
CA GLY A 166 -15.59 -0.37 -10.90
C GLY A 166 -15.70 0.80 -9.94
N SER A 167 -16.91 1.24 -9.60
CA SER A 167 -17.08 2.19 -8.48
C SER A 167 -16.88 1.54 -7.11
N LYS A 168 -16.93 0.20 -7.03
CA LYS A 168 -16.85 -0.52 -5.77
C LYS A 168 -15.80 -1.64 -5.78
N ILE A 169 -14.93 -1.61 -4.78
CA ILE A 169 -13.92 -2.64 -4.53
C ILE A 169 -14.16 -3.25 -3.15
N GLU A 170 -14.33 -4.56 -3.10
CA GLU A 170 -14.49 -5.32 -1.86
C GLU A 170 -13.29 -6.26 -1.66
N LEU A 171 -12.74 -6.28 -0.45
CA LEU A 171 -11.57 -7.08 -0.10
C LEU A 171 -11.79 -7.80 1.24
N HIS A 172 -11.92 -9.12 1.17
CA HIS A 172 -12.22 -9.96 2.34
C HIS A 172 -11.34 -11.19 2.38
N THR A 173 -11.03 -11.65 3.59
CA THR A 173 -10.30 -12.89 3.81
C THR A 173 -11.27 -14.02 4.14
N ARG A 174 -11.07 -15.20 3.56
CA ARG A 174 -11.73 -16.47 3.92
C ARG A 174 -10.70 -17.40 4.54
N GLN A 175 -11.00 -17.95 5.72
CA GLN A 175 -10.17 -19.00 6.32
C GLN A 175 -10.30 -20.28 5.47
N GLN A 176 -9.17 -20.94 5.24
CA GLN A 176 -9.12 -22.25 4.56
C GLN A 176 -9.58 -23.37 5.50
#